data_AF-A0A928DQR7-F1
#
_entry.id   AF-A0A928DQR7-F1
#
_cell.length_a   1.000
_cell.length_b   1.000
_cell.length_c   1.000
_cell.angle_alpha   90.00
_cell.angle_beta   90.00
_cell.angle_gamma   90.00
#
_symmetry.space_group_name_H-M   'P 1'
#
loop_
_entity.id
_entity.type
_entity.pdbx_description
1 polymer ?
#
loop_
_entity_poly.entity_id
_entity_poly.type
_entity_poly.pdbx_seq_one_letter_code
_entity_poly.pdbx_strand_id
1 'polypeptide(L)'
;MLVHQVEQYVQQVLPALGVNKLREISRLLFEICKREGTTPQEILQPDKNLTFESVKKTLLKRRYPVNFKTAAKNRFYLPKLELDPALQADLSARPFYPKTVYIENSVKDSELADRVKKAFPLAEFKETDGKTQVGSANFSRRTDTLLIHKEKYDFLKPCPCSCGSAGCGYNLINLGFGCRFECEYCFLQQYQNLHAVLLPANVDEFLQKIDDAHFNKGPFDRPRIGSGEFTDSLVFDDLTQYSQKIVPFFRARPHLQFEFKTKSVNIGGLLEAGGAENVVTSWSVNSARITNEAEHFTPGLTERLAAACQTAKAGYRLGFHFDPVVIYPGWKEEYARTVQEMADTLPIEKIAWISVGTLRFSRELKKMIENRFPQNFILDGEFLLDFDGKMRYGDEERREVYSFMMPLLRKTFPKTHVYLCMEDPQVAKDFW
;
A
#
# COMPACT_ATOMS: atom_id res chain seq x y z
N MET A 1 4.02 17.11 20.49
CA MET A 1 3.44 17.87 21.63
C MET A 1 2.33 17.11 22.34
N LEU A 2 1.33 16.57 21.63
CA LEU A 2 0.16 15.92 22.26
C LEU A 2 0.50 14.68 23.14
N VAL A 3 1.48 13.85 22.76
CA VAL A 3 1.80 12.60 23.49
C VAL A 3 2.28 12.87 24.91
N HIS A 4 3.26 13.75 25.08
CA HIS A 4 3.82 14.06 26.40
C HIS A 4 2.77 14.75 27.29
N GLN A 5 1.94 15.62 26.70
CA GLN A 5 0.82 16.26 27.40
C GLN A 5 -0.20 15.23 27.90
N VAL A 6 -0.54 14.23 27.07
CA VAL A 6 -1.42 13.11 27.46
C VAL A 6 -0.81 12.31 28.61
N GLU A 7 0.47 11.92 28.53
CA GLU A 7 1.12 11.14 29.58
C GLU A 7 1.21 11.89 30.91
N GLN A 8 1.62 13.16 30.89
CA GLN A 8 1.63 14.02 32.08
C GLN A 8 0.24 14.14 32.70
N TYR A 9 -0.80 14.33 31.87
CA TYR A 9 -2.17 14.41 32.34
C TYR A 9 -2.64 13.10 33.00
N VAL A 10 -2.35 11.95 32.40
CA VAL A 10 -2.72 10.65 32.99
C VAL A 10 -2.00 10.42 34.32
N GLN A 11 -0.73 10.83 34.45
CA GLN A 11 0.00 10.76 35.72
C GLN A 11 -0.59 11.68 36.80
N GLN A 12 -1.13 12.84 36.43
CA GLN A 12 -1.82 13.74 37.36
C GLN A 12 -3.14 13.15 37.86
N VAL A 13 -3.93 12.54 36.96
CA VAL A 13 -5.25 11.97 37.30
C VAL A 13 -5.13 10.61 37.99
N LEU A 14 -4.15 9.79 37.62
CA LEU A 14 -3.94 8.43 38.13
C LEU A 14 -2.46 8.22 38.55
N PRO A 15 -2.00 8.86 39.64
CA PRO A 15 -0.58 8.88 40.03
C PRO A 15 -0.02 7.51 40.44
N ALA A 16 -0.88 6.56 40.81
CA ALA A 16 -0.48 5.23 41.27
C ALA A 16 -0.28 4.20 40.14
N LEU A 17 -0.39 4.59 38.86
CA LEU A 17 -0.23 3.64 37.75
C LEU A 17 1.24 3.26 37.52
N GLY A 18 1.49 1.95 37.50
CA GLY A 18 2.74 1.41 36.97
C GLY A 18 2.90 1.65 35.47
N VAL A 19 4.13 1.55 34.96
CA VAL A 19 4.54 1.90 33.59
C VAL A 19 3.64 1.27 32.50
N ASN A 20 3.28 0.00 32.65
CA ASN A 20 2.42 -0.69 31.67
C ASN A 20 0.99 -0.15 31.63
N LYS A 21 0.42 0.18 32.80
CA LYS A 21 -0.94 0.71 32.92
C LYS A 21 -1.00 2.13 32.38
N LEU A 22 -0.01 2.97 32.73
CA LEU A 22 0.13 4.33 32.21
C LEU A 22 0.18 4.32 30.67
N ARG A 23 1.04 3.48 30.07
CA ARG A 23 1.16 3.33 28.62
C ARG A 23 -0.19 3.08 27.94
N GLU A 24 -0.98 2.14 28.46
CA GLU A 24 -2.26 1.77 27.84
C GLU A 24 -3.30 2.88 27.93
N ILE A 25 -3.41 3.56 29.07
CA ILE A 25 -4.35 4.69 29.23
C ILE A 25 -3.91 5.85 28.34
N SER A 26 -2.63 6.22 28.34
CA SER A 26 -2.10 7.27 27.48
C SER A 26 -2.30 6.96 25.99
N ARG A 27 -2.11 5.70 25.58
CA ARG A 27 -2.34 5.27 24.20
C ARG A 27 -3.80 5.47 23.78
N LEU A 28 -4.75 5.01 24.59
CA LEU A 28 -6.18 5.17 24.31
C LEU A 28 -6.58 6.64 24.29
N LEU A 29 -6.13 7.40 25.29
CA LEU A 29 -6.48 8.82 25.41
C LEU A 29 -5.93 9.62 24.23
N PHE A 30 -4.69 9.39 23.81
CA PHE A 30 -4.10 10.01 22.63
C PHE A 30 -4.90 9.71 21.36
N GLU A 31 -5.22 8.43 21.09
CA GLU A 31 -5.97 8.05 19.89
C GLU A 31 -7.38 8.67 19.87
N ILE A 32 -8.04 8.76 21.03
CA ILE A 32 -9.37 9.41 21.13
C ILE A 32 -9.24 10.92 20.93
N CYS A 33 -8.27 11.59 21.59
CA CYS A 33 -8.02 13.03 21.41
C CYS A 33 -7.80 13.37 19.95
N LYS A 34 -6.95 12.59 19.26
CA LYS A 34 -6.62 12.78 17.85
C LYS A 34 -7.86 12.63 16.97
N ARG A 35 -8.58 11.51 17.10
CA ARG A 35 -9.78 11.21 16.29
C ARG A 35 -10.90 12.24 16.48
N GLU A 36 -11.11 12.70 17.71
CA GLU A 36 -12.23 13.57 18.06
C GLU A 36 -11.86 15.07 18.08
N GLY A 37 -10.59 15.42 17.89
CA GLY A 37 -10.12 16.81 17.97
C GLY A 37 -10.30 17.44 19.35
N THR A 38 -10.22 16.64 20.41
CA THR A 38 -10.53 17.03 21.80
C THR A 38 -9.30 16.91 22.70
N THR A 39 -9.37 17.44 23.92
CA THR A 39 -8.29 17.41 24.90
C THR A 39 -8.42 16.23 25.89
N PRO A 40 -7.31 15.78 26.51
CA PRO A 40 -7.34 14.74 27.54
C PRO A 40 -8.31 15.03 28.70
N GLN A 41 -8.45 16.31 29.06
CA GLN A 41 -9.30 16.83 30.14
C GLN A 41 -10.79 16.64 29.86
N GLU A 42 -11.20 16.83 28.60
CA GLU A 42 -12.59 16.67 28.17
C GLU A 42 -13.01 15.19 28.13
N ILE A 43 -12.05 14.27 27.96
CA ILE A 43 -12.32 12.83 27.92
C ILE A 43 -12.28 12.19 29.31
N LEU A 44 -11.28 12.51 30.12
CA LEU A 44 -11.03 11.88 31.42
C LEU A 44 -10.97 12.95 32.52
N GLN A 45 -12.07 13.14 33.24
CA GLN A 45 -12.14 14.09 34.34
C GLN A 45 -11.57 13.48 35.64
N PRO A 46 -10.90 14.25 36.51
CA PRO A 46 -10.39 13.75 37.78
C PRO A 46 -11.50 13.32 38.73
N ASP A 47 -11.41 12.09 39.26
CA ASP A 47 -12.30 11.56 40.31
C ASP A 47 -11.50 10.62 41.23
N LYS A 48 -11.73 10.72 42.54
CA LYS A 48 -11.05 9.91 43.58
C LYS A 48 -11.34 8.41 43.45
N ASN A 49 -12.45 8.04 42.79
CA ASN A 49 -12.87 6.65 42.63
C ASN A 49 -12.39 6.00 41.32
N LEU A 50 -11.59 6.71 40.51
CA LEU A 50 -11.08 6.13 39.27
C LEU A 50 -10.10 4.99 39.55
N THR A 51 -10.36 3.85 38.93
CA THR A 51 -9.45 2.70 38.90
C THR A 51 -8.93 2.51 37.48
N PHE A 52 -7.79 1.83 37.34
CA PHE A 52 -7.27 1.49 36.01
C PHE A 52 -8.31 0.74 35.18
N GLU A 53 -9.01 -0.20 35.79
CA GLU A 53 -9.98 -1.08 35.15
C GLU A 53 -11.21 -0.30 34.68
N SER A 54 -11.74 0.63 35.49
CA SER A 54 -12.90 1.44 35.12
C SER A 54 -12.55 2.44 34.00
N VAL A 55 -11.38 3.08 34.09
CA VAL A 55 -10.90 4.03 33.07
C VAL A 55 -10.60 3.30 31.77
N LYS A 56 -9.83 2.21 31.79
CA LYS A 56 -9.51 1.43 30.59
C LYS A 56 -10.76 0.93 29.89
N LYS A 57 -11.75 0.43 30.64
CA LYS A 57 -13.04 -0.03 30.07
C LYS A 57 -13.78 1.11 29.36
N THR A 58 -13.84 2.29 29.98
CA THR A 58 -14.51 3.47 29.43
C THR A 58 -13.82 3.98 28.17
N LEU A 59 -12.50 4.10 28.20
CA LEU A 59 -11.71 4.55 27.06
C LEU A 59 -11.74 3.53 25.90
N LEU A 60 -11.67 2.23 26.19
CA LEU A 60 -11.84 1.19 25.15
C LEU A 60 -13.22 1.28 24.49
N LYS A 61 -14.28 1.46 25.27
CA LYS A 61 -15.64 1.62 24.74
C LYS A 61 -15.77 2.88 23.87
N ARG A 62 -15.10 3.97 24.21
CA ARG A 62 -15.08 5.21 23.42
C ARG A 62 -14.22 5.07 22.17
N ARG A 63 -13.07 4.39 22.24
CA ARG A 63 -12.16 4.18 21.10
C ARG A 63 -12.70 3.14 20.10
N TYR A 64 -13.41 2.13 20.59
CA TYR A 64 -13.95 1.01 19.82
C TYR A 64 -15.48 0.85 19.98
N PRO A 65 -16.31 1.87 19.70
CA PRO A 65 -17.75 1.81 19.92
C PRO A 65 -18.46 0.64 19.21
N VAL A 66 -17.99 0.23 18.03
CA VAL A 66 -18.55 -0.88 17.25
C VAL A 66 -18.09 -2.21 17.83
N ASN A 67 -16.78 -2.40 18.00
CA ASN A 67 -16.21 -3.71 18.30
C ASN A 67 -16.03 -4.01 19.79
N PHE A 68 -16.18 -3.03 20.69
CA PHE A 68 -15.88 -3.22 22.13
C PHE A 68 -16.68 -4.36 22.79
N LYS A 69 -17.92 -4.58 22.35
CA LYS A 69 -18.80 -5.60 22.93
C LYS A 69 -18.57 -7.00 22.36
N THR A 70 -18.14 -7.09 21.09
CA THR A 70 -18.11 -8.32 20.31
C THR A 70 -16.70 -8.89 20.15
N ALA A 71 -15.68 -8.03 20.09
CA ALA A 71 -14.30 -8.46 19.91
C ALA A 71 -13.71 -9.09 21.17
N ALA A 72 -12.96 -10.17 20.97
CA ALA A 72 -12.18 -10.79 22.04
C ALA A 72 -11.13 -9.81 22.60
N LYS A 73 -10.94 -9.82 23.93
CA LYS A 73 -10.08 -8.85 24.64
C LYS A 73 -8.62 -8.83 24.17
N ASN A 74 -8.11 -9.95 23.65
CA ASN A 74 -6.75 -10.08 23.12
C ASN A 74 -6.57 -9.48 21.71
N ARG A 75 -7.66 -9.08 21.03
CA ARG A 75 -7.60 -8.43 19.72
C ARG A 75 -7.23 -6.94 19.80
N PHE A 76 -7.47 -6.28 20.94
CA PHE A 76 -7.12 -4.87 21.14
C PHE A 76 -5.61 -4.70 21.29
N TYR A 77 -4.97 -4.01 20.33
CA TYR A 77 -3.53 -3.79 20.32
C TYR A 77 -3.18 -2.35 20.73
N LEU A 78 -2.57 -2.20 21.91
CA LEU A 78 -2.21 -0.91 22.52
C LEU A 78 -0.69 -0.80 22.69
N PRO A 79 0.09 -0.60 21.60
CA PRO A 79 1.54 -0.47 21.68
C PRO A 79 1.93 0.84 22.35
N LYS A 80 3.19 0.91 22.81
CA LYS A 80 3.80 2.17 23.24
C LYS A 80 3.78 3.16 22.08
N LEU A 81 3.43 4.41 22.37
CA LEU A 81 3.42 5.51 21.41
C LEU A 81 4.76 6.25 21.53
N GLU A 82 5.61 6.11 20.51
CA GLU A 82 6.92 6.76 20.44
C GLU A 82 6.98 7.50 19.12
N LEU A 83 6.99 8.84 19.20
CA LEU A 83 7.08 9.71 18.04
C LEU A 83 8.45 10.39 18.03
N ASP A 84 9.21 10.15 16.97
CA ASP A 84 10.49 10.77 16.68
C ASP A 84 10.33 11.75 15.52
N PRO A 85 10.46 13.07 15.76
CA PRO A 85 10.41 14.09 14.71
C PRO A 85 11.41 13.87 13.57
N ALA A 86 12.54 13.19 13.81
CA ALA A 86 13.54 12.90 12.78
C ALA A 86 13.07 11.86 11.75
N LEU A 87 12.02 11.09 12.06
CA LEU A 87 11.43 10.10 11.16
C LEU A 87 10.31 10.68 10.28
N GLN A 88 9.84 11.89 10.57
CA GLN A 88 8.73 12.51 9.84
C GLN A 88 9.03 12.59 8.33
N ALA A 89 8.03 12.27 7.51
CA ALA A 89 8.16 12.38 6.06
C ALA A 89 8.20 13.85 5.64
N ASP A 90 9.08 14.17 4.69
CA ASP A 90 9.12 15.48 4.06
C ASP A 90 8.22 15.48 2.82
N LEU A 91 7.08 16.17 2.94
CA LEU A 91 6.04 16.27 1.92
C LEU A 91 6.20 17.51 1.02
N SER A 92 7.35 18.17 1.07
CA SER A 92 7.67 19.28 0.16
C SER A 92 7.80 18.77 -1.27
N ALA A 93 6.99 19.30 -2.18
CA ALA A 93 6.98 18.91 -3.58
C ALA A 93 8.37 19.07 -4.22
N ARG A 94 8.88 17.99 -4.82
CA ARG A 94 10.17 17.96 -5.52
C ARG A 94 10.18 16.89 -6.62
N PRO A 95 10.94 17.10 -7.71
CA PRO A 95 11.20 16.02 -8.65
C PRO A 95 12.00 14.90 -7.99
N PHE A 96 11.87 13.69 -8.53
CA PHE A 96 12.73 12.59 -8.11
C PHE A 96 14.14 12.81 -8.66
N TYR A 97 15.11 12.99 -7.77
CA TYR A 97 16.51 13.13 -8.12
C TYR A 97 17.38 12.50 -7.01
N PRO A 98 18.00 11.34 -7.23
CA PRO A 98 18.84 10.71 -6.21
C PRO A 98 20.12 11.52 -5.98
N LYS A 99 20.58 11.57 -4.73
CA LYS A 99 21.86 12.22 -4.37
C LYS A 99 23.04 11.32 -4.75
N THR A 100 22.89 10.03 -4.52
CA THR A 100 23.92 9.02 -4.81
C THR A 100 23.31 7.90 -5.63
N VAL A 101 23.99 7.53 -6.72
CA VAL A 101 23.66 6.38 -7.56
C VAL A 101 24.75 5.33 -7.39
N TYR A 102 24.37 4.16 -6.88
CA TYR A 102 25.23 2.99 -6.83
C TYR A 102 24.99 2.13 -8.07
N ILE A 103 26.06 1.65 -8.70
CA ILE A 103 25.99 0.75 -9.85
C ILE A 103 26.83 -0.48 -9.54
N GLU A 104 26.20 -1.67 -9.55
CA GLU A 104 26.92 -2.92 -9.37
C GLU A 104 27.86 -3.18 -10.55
N ASN A 105 29.09 -3.58 -10.25
CA ASN A 105 30.14 -3.84 -11.24
C ASN A 105 29.71 -4.80 -12.37
N SER A 106 28.83 -5.77 -12.05
CA SER A 106 28.33 -6.76 -13.00
C SER A 106 27.37 -6.19 -14.06
N VAL A 107 26.83 -4.99 -13.85
CA VAL A 107 25.84 -4.34 -14.74
C VAL A 107 26.21 -2.90 -15.08
N LYS A 108 27.48 -2.52 -14.87
CA LYS A 108 27.98 -1.14 -15.08
C LYS A 108 27.85 -0.63 -16.52
N ASP A 109 27.88 -1.57 -17.47
CA ASP A 109 27.78 -1.35 -18.92
C ASP A 109 26.37 -1.67 -19.45
N SER A 110 25.37 -1.81 -18.56
CA SER A 110 23.99 -2.03 -18.97
C SER A 110 23.34 -0.76 -19.51
N GLU A 111 22.36 -0.92 -20.41
CA GLU A 111 21.60 0.22 -20.94
C GLU A 111 20.88 1.01 -19.83
N LEU A 112 20.43 0.33 -18.78
CA LEU A 112 19.81 0.97 -17.61
C LEU A 112 20.82 1.89 -16.90
N ALA A 113 22.05 1.41 -16.66
CA ALA A 113 23.10 2.22 -16.05
C ALA A 113 23.40 3.47 -16.91
N ASP A 114 23.44 3.33 -18.23
CA ASP A 114 23.68 4.46 -19.14
C ASP A 114 22.53 5.46 -19.17
N ARG A 115 21.27 4.99 -19.18
CA ARG A 115 20.08 5.87 -19.07
C ARG A 115 20.08 6.63 -17.74
N VAL A 116 20.43 5.96 -16.64
CA VAL A 116 20.51 6.56 -15.30
C VAL A 116 21.62 7.62 -15.22
N LYS A 117 22.80 7.37 -15.79
CA LYS A 117 23.88 8.37 -15.90
C LYS A 117 23.44 9.61 -16.66
N LYS A 118 22.68 9.43 -17.74
CA LYS A 118 22.14 10.54 -18.55
C LYS A 118 21.02 11.30 -17.82
N ALA A 119 20.16 10.60 -17.10
CA ALA A 119 19.03 11.19 -16.38
C ALA A 119 19.46 11.99 -15.14
N PHE A 120 20.55 11.57 -14.48
CA PHE A 120 21.01 12.18 -13.22
C PHE A 120 22.49 12.60 -13.27
N PRO A 121 22.88 13.51 -14.19
CA PRO A 121 24.29 13.85 -14.43
C PRO A 121 24.99 14.52 -13.23
N LEU A 122 24.24 15.12 -12.30
CA LEU A 122 24.75 15.76 -11.09
C LEU A 122 24.73 14.84 -9.86
N ALA A 123 24.26 13.60 -9.98
CA ALA A 123 24.30 12.66 -8.86
C ALA A 123 25.73 12.16 -8.62
N GLU A 124 26.04 11.78 -7.38
CA GLU A 124 27.30 11.12 -7.05
C GLU A 124 27.24 9.65 -7.46
N PHE A 125 28.06 9.23 -8.43
CA PHE A 125 28.12 7.84 -8.88
C PHE A 125 29.17 7.04 -8.11
N LYS A 126 28.77 5.87 -7.61
CA LYS A 126 29.62 4.92 -6.90
C LYS A 126 29.48 3.52 -7.48
N GLU A 127 30.60 2.84 -7.63
CA GLU A 127 30.60 1.41 -7.98
C GLU A 127 30.41 0.56 -6.71
N THR A 128 29.79 -0.60 -6.85
CA THR A 128 29.61 -1.57 -5.75
C THR A 128 29.80 -3.01 -6.22
N ASP A 129 30.23 -3.87 -5.30
CA ASP A 129 30.38 -5.31 -5.51
C ASP A 129 29.06 -6.09 -5.35
N GLY A 130 27.96 -5.40 -5.02
CA GLY A 130 26.65 -6.00 -4.75
C GLY A 130 26.55 -6.69 -3.38
N LYS A 131 27.59 -6.63 -2.55
CA LYS A 131 27.60 -7.11 -1.15
C LYS A 131 27.53 -5.95 -0.17
N THR A 132 27.96 -4.76 -0.60
CA THR A 132 27.92 -3.55 0.21
C THR A 132 26.47 -3.11 0.43
N GLN A 133 26.09 -2.93 1.69
CA GLN A 133 24.79 -2.36 2.05
C GLN A 133 24.72 -0.88 1.64
N VAL A 134 23.64 -0.48 0.96
CA VAL A 134 23.41 0.90 0.50
C VAL A 134 22.05 1.41 0.97
N GLY A 135 21.94 2.73 1.11
CA GLY A 135 20.70 3.39 1.54
C GLY A 135 20.72 3.85 2.99
N SER A 136 19.55 4.28 3.48
CA SER A 136 19.39 4.82 4.84
C SER A 136 18.66 3.84 5.76
N ALA A 137 18.84 3.97 7.08
CA ALA A 137 17.94 3.36 8.06
C ALA A 137 16.59 4.10 8.17
N ASN A 138 16.52 5.34 7.68
CA ASN A 138 15.28 6.13 7.65
C ASN A 138 14.57 5.99 6.30
N PHE A 139 13.38 5.39 6.29
CA PHE A 139 12.55 5.21 5.08
C PHE A 139 12.26 6.53 4.34
N SER A 140 12.11 7.64 5.06
CA SER A 140 11.86 8.95 4.47
C SER A 140 13.02 9.44 3.59
N ARG A 141 14.21 8.82 3.69
CA ARG A 141 15.38 9.11 2.86
C ARG A 141 15.61 8.12 1.72
N ARG A 142 14.70 7.16 1.48
CA ARG A 142 14.89 6.11 0.46
C ARG A 142 15.13 6.64 -0.95
N THR A 143 14.64 7.84 -1.28
CA THR A 143 14.81 8.45 -2.60
C THR A 143 16.16 9.13 -2.78
N ASP A 144 16.95 9.31 -1.71
CA ASP A 144 18.31 9.87 -1.79
C ASP A 144 19.27 8.90 -2.51
N THR A 145 18.95 7.60 -2.52
CA THR A 145 19.82 6.54 -3.03
C THR A 145 19.10 5.71 -4.09
N LEU A 146 19.73 5.61 -5.26
CA LEU A 146 19.33 4.70 -6.33
C LEU A 146 20.41 3.62 -6.49
N LEU A 147 20.02 2.35 -6.56
CA LEU A 147 20.92 1.23 -6.83
C LEU A 147 20.51 0.53 -8.12
N ILE A 148 21.44 0.45 -9.06
CA ILE A 148 21.33 -0.40 -10.25
C ILE A 148 22.14 -1.67 -9.98
N HIS A 149 21.47 -2.82 -10.02
CA HIS A 149 22.09 -4.09 -9.63
C HIS A 149 21.68 -5.24 -10.53
N LYS A 150 22.38 -6.38 -10.38
CA LYS A 150 21.94 -7.66 -10.94
C LYS A 150 21.15 -8.41 -9.88
N GLU A 151 19.84 -8.57 -10.08
CA GLU A 151 19.05 -9.42 -9.19
C GLU A 151 19.43 -10.89 -9.41
N LYS A 152 19.51 -11.67 -8.34
CA LYS A 152 19.96 -13.07 -8.37
C LYS A 152 18.90 -14.04 -7.86
N TYR A 153 17.93 -13.56 -7.08
CA TYR A 153 16.96 -14.40 -6.39
C TYR A 153 15.52 -13.89 -6.59
N ASP A 154 14.54 -14.71 -6.22
CA ASP A 154 13.12 -14.34 -6.12
C ASP A 154 12.51 -13.64 -7.35
N PHE A 155 12.96 -14.01 -8.56
CA PHE A 155 12.45 -13.44 -9.81
C PHE A 155 10.96 -13.70 -10.03
N LEU A 156 10.50 -14.89 -9.65
CA LEU A 156 9.11 -15.32 -9.75
C LEU A 156 8.73 -16.06 -8.47
N LYS A 157 7.65 -15.61 -7.83
CA LYS A 157 7.14 -16.23 -6.60
C LYS A 157 5.61 -16.15 -6.55
N PRO A 158 4.94 -17.04 -5.80
CA PRO A 158 3.56 -16.82 -5.42
C PRO A 158 3.37 -15.46 -4.73
N CYS A 159 2.23 -14.81 -4.95
CA CYS A 159 1.85 -13.64 -4.16
C CYS A 159 1.84 -14.01 -2.67
N PRO A 160 2.56 -13.28 -1.80
CA PRO A 160 2.58 -13.53 -0.37
C PRO A 160 1.30 -12.97 0.26
N CYS A 161 0.16 -13.53 -0.16
CA CYS A 161 -1.11 -13.30 0.49
C CYS A 161 -0.95 -13.56 1.99
N SER A 162 -1.68 -12.82 2.83
CA SER A 162 -1.69 -13.07 4.27
C SER A 162 -1.92 -14.56 4.55
N CYS A 163 -1.14 -15.15 5.46
CA CYS A 163 -1.29 -16.56 5.81
C CYS A 163 -2.74 -16.85 6.22
N GLY A 164 -3.35 -17.89 5.64
CA GLY A 164 -4.74 -18.25 5.87
C GLY A 164 -5.79 -17.36 5.18
N SER A 165 -5.39 -16.33 4.45
CA SER A 165 -6.32 -15.52 3.65
C SER A 165 -6.76 -16.26 2.40
N ALA A 166 -7.90 -15.85 1.85
CA ALA A 166 -8.35 -16.34 0.57
C ALA A 166 -7.41 -15.92 -0.58
N GLY A 167 -6.74 -16.90 -1.16
CA GLY A 167 -5.80 -16.70 -2.27
C GLY A 167 -6.50 -16.53 -3.62
N CYS A 168 -5.99 -15.61 -4.44
CA CYS A 168 -6.44 -15.39 -5.82
C CYS A 168 -5.56 -16.09 -6.88
N GLY A 169 -4.59 -16.89 -6.45
CA GLY A 169 -3.65 -17.60 -7.35
C GLY A 169 -2.65 -16.69 -8.07
N TYR A 170 -2.49 -15.43 -7.64
CA TYR A 170 -1.60 -14.45 -8.26
C TYR A 170 -0.12 -14.81 -8.05
N ASN A 171 0.69 -14.59 -9.09
CA ASN A 171 2.13 -14.81 -9.09
C ASN A 171 2.83 -13.47 -9.36
N LEU A 172 4.02 -13.29 -8.80
CA LEU A 172 4.71 -12.00 -8.76
C LEU A 172 6.07 -12.08 -9.44
N ILE A 173 6.37 -11.06 -10.23
CA ILE A 173 7.72 -10.74 -10.71
C ILE A 173 8.19 -9.47 -10.02
N ASN A 174 9.32 -9.56 -9.32
CA ASN A 174 9.89 -8.45 -8.56
C ASN A 174 10.73 -7.55 -9.46
N LEU A 175 10.10 -6.58 -10.14
CA LEU A 175 10.81 -5.65 -11.04
C LEU A 175 11.70 -4.61 -10.34
N GLY A 176 11.79 -4.66 -9.02
CA GLY A 176 12.58 -3.72 -8.24
C GLY A 176 12.02 -3.56 -6.83
N PHE A 177 12.61 -2.62 -6.11
CA PHE A 177 12.31 -2.41 -4.70
C PHE A 177 12.33 -0.92 -4.36
N GLY A 178 11.30 -0.43 -3.68
CA GLY A 178 11.14 0.99 -3.35
C GLY A 178 10.33 1.77 -4.37
N CYS A 179 9.85 2.95 -3.97
CA CYS A 179 9.00 3.83 -4.76
C CYS A 179 9.22 5.28 -4.35
N ARG A 180 9.04 6.23 -5.29
CA ARG A 180 9.12 7.68 -5.01
C ARG A 180 7.86 8.30 -4.40
N PHE A 181 6.74 7.56 -4.38
CA PHE A 181 5.48 8.02 -3.77
C PHE A 181 5.51 7.90 -2.25
N GLU A 182 4.69 8.71 -1.59
CA GLU A 182 4.60 8.82 -0.13
C GLU A 182 3.21 8.45 0.39
N CYS A 183 2.64 7.33 -0.07
CA CYS A 183 1.34 6.87 0.42
C CYS A 183 1.43 6.51 1.91
N GLU A 184 0.56 7.08 2.74
CA GLU A 184 0.61 6.90 4.20
C GLU A 184 0.47 5.45 4.60
N TYR A 185 -0.40 4.70 3.93
CA TYR A 185 -0.67 3.29 4.21
C TYR A 185 0.33 2.32 3.55
N CYS A 186 1.40 2.82 2.89
CA CYS A 186 2.30 1.98 2.11
C CYS A 186 3.00 0.92 2.97
N PHE A 187 2.77 -0.36 2.68
CA PHE A 187 3.38 -1.42 3.47
C PHE A 187 4.89 -1.53 3.31
N LEU A 188 5.46 -1.02 2.19
CA LEU A 188 6.90 -1.00 1.97
C LEU A 188 7.67 -0.28 3.06
N GLN A 189 7.03 0.65 3.78
CA GLN A 189 7.61 1.34 4.93
C GLN A 189 8.23 0.42 5.97
N GLN A 190 7.73 -0.81 6.10
CA GLN A 190 8.27 -1.80 7.02
C GLN A 190 9.21 -2.81 6.34
N TYR A 191 8.95 -3.16 5.08
CA TYR A 191 9.63 -4.29 4.43
C TYR A 191 11.03 -3.97 3.92
N GLN A 192 11.40 -2.68 3.83
CA GLN A 192 12.74 -2.27 3.43
C GLN A 192 13.72 -2.33 4.62
N ASN A 193 14.58 -3.35 4.66
CA ASN A 193 15.66 -3.39 5.66
C ASN A 193 16.71 -2.29 5.44
N LEU A 194 16.86 -1.84 4.19
CA LEU A 194 17.69 -0.72 3.78
C LEU A 194 16.91 0.12 2.77
N HIS A 195 16.82 1.41 3.05
CA HIS A 195 15.93 2.31 2.34
C HIS A 195 16.66 2.94 1.16
N ALA A 196 16.42 2.37 -0.01
CA ALA A 196 16.85 2.86 -1.32
C ALA A 196 15.80 2.48 -2.38
N VAL A 197 15.90 3.09 -3.56
CA VAL A 197 15.25 2.60 -4.78
C VAL A 197 16.22 1.64 -5.48
N LEU A 198 15.80 0.40 -5.75
CA LEU A 198 16.60 -0.63 -6.39
C LEU A 198 15.95 -1.01 -7.71
N LEU A 199 16.72 -0.94 -8.80
CA LEU A 199 16.28 -1.28 -10.16
C LEU A 199 17.19 -2.36 -10.77
N PRO A 200 16.67 -3.57 -11.05
CA PRO A 200 17.43 -4.65 -11.66
C PRO A 200 17.76 -4.45 -13.15
N ALA A 201 19.03 -4.52 -13.52
CA ALA A 201 19.45 -4.36 -14.92
C ALA A 201 19.35 -5.65 -15.77
N ASN A 202 18.78 -6.74 -15.23
CA ASN A 202 18.75 -8.06 -15.85
C ASN A 202 17.33 -8.64 -16.03
N VAL A 203 16.32 -7.81 -16.33
CA VAL A 203 14.93 -8.25 -16.53
C VAL A 203 14.77 -9.36 -17.58
N ASP A 204 15.63 -9.41 -18.61
CA ASP A 204 15.62 -10.48 -19.61
C ASP A 204 15.84 -11.88 -18.98
N GLU A 205 16.69 -11.97 -17.95
CA GLU A 205 16.92 -13.21 -17.20
C GLU A 205 15.66 -13.62 -16.40
N PHE A 206 14.81 -12.67 -16.01
CA PHE A 206 13.58 -12.93 -15.27
C PHE A 206 12.55 -13.54 -16.21
N LEU A 207 12.45 -12.95 -17.40
CA LEU A 207 11.54 -13.39 -18.45
C LEU A 207 11.87 -14.81 -18.92
N GLN A 208 13.14 -15.15 -19.08
CA GLN A 208 13.58 -16.50 -19.43
C GLN A 208 13.11 -17.57 -18.44
N LYS A 209 12.92 -17.23 -17.15
CA LYS A 209 12.44 -18.18 -16.13
C LYS A 209 10.94 -18.45 -16.18
N ILE A 210 10.17 -17.71 -16.97
CA ILE A 210 8.71 -17.83 -17.01
C ILE A 210 8.27 -19.08 -17.78
N ASP A 211 8.97 -19.43 -18.87
CA ASP A 211 8.54 -20.52 -19.75
C ASP A 211 8.58 -21.89 -19.06
N ASP A 212 9.52 -22.08 -18.12
CA ASP A 212 9.68 -23.33 -17.35
C ASP A 212 8.98 -23.30 -15.97
N ALA A 213 8.26 -22.22 -15.65
CA ALA A 213 7.71 -22.02 -14.31
C ALA A 213 6.36 -22.72 -14.09
N HIS A 214 6.14 -23.14 -12.85
CA HIS A 214 4.83 -23.55 -12.37
C HIS A 214 4.12 -22.38 -11.69
N PHE A 215 2.87 -22.14 -12.07
CA PHE A 215 2.06 -21.06 -11.53
C PHE A 215 0.93 -21.59 -10.66
N ASN A 216 0.65 -20.87 -9.58
CA ASN A 216 -0.58 -21.10 -8.84
C ASN A 216 -1.78 -20.79 -9.72
N LYS A 217 -2.82 -21.63 -9.62
CA LYS A 217 -4.10 -21.40 -10.30
C LYS A 217 -5.07 -20.73 -9.34
N GLY A 218 -5.72 -19.68 -9.81
CA GLY A 218 -6.79 -18.97 -9.13
C GLY A 218 -8.13 -19.17 -9.84
N PRO A 219 -9.15 -18.38 -9.52
CA PRO A 219 -10.47 -18.42 -10.19
C PRO A 219 -10.46 -17.81 -11.60
N PHE A 220 -9.29 -17.63 -12.20
CA PHE A 220 -9.11 -16.99 -13.50
C PHE A 220 -8.75 -18.02 -14.58
N ASP A 221 -9.16 -17.75 -15.82
CA ASP A 221 -8.96 -18.65 -16.97
C ASP A 221 -7.49 -18.95 -17.28
N ARG A 222 -6.58 -18.08 -16.85
CA ARG A 222 -5.15 -18.13 -17.15
C ARG A 222 -4.34 -17.83 -15.90
N PRO A 223 -3.13 -18.40 -15.75
CA PRO A 223 -2.19 -17.98 -14.72
C PRO A 223 -1.97 -16.47 -14.78
N ARG A 224 -2.19 -15.80 -13.64
CA ARG A 224 -1.92 -14.37 -13.48
C ARG A 224 -0.55 -14.17 -12.88
N ILE A 225 0.26 -13.43 -13.61
CA ILE A 225 1.59 -12.98 -13.22
C ILE A 225 1.55 -11.47 -13.22
N GLY A 226 2.31 -10.80 -12.35
CA GLY A 226 2.47 -9.38 -12.52
C GLY A 226 3.47 -8.76 -11.57
N SER A 227 3.65 -7.46 -11.72
CA SER A 227 4.54 -6.65 -10.91
C SER A 227 3.73 -5.68 -10.03
N GLY A 228 4.42 -4.84 -9.27
CA GLY A 228 3.76 -3.84 -8.43
C GLY A 228 3.74 -4.14 -6.94
N GLU A 229 4.38 -5.23 -6.49
CA GLU A 229 4.46 -5.54 -5.05
C GLU A 229 5.47 -4.65 -4.34
N PHE A 230 6.76 -4.77 -4.71
CA PHE A 230 7.84 -4.09 -4.01
C PHE A 230 8.29 -2.79 -4.66
N THR A 231 7.81 -2.50 -5.85
CA THR A 231 7.95 -1.23 -6.53
C THR A 231 6.71 -1.00 -7.38
N ASP A 232 6.34 0.26 -7.60
CA ASP A 232 5.29 0.58 -8.54
C ASP A 232 5.77 0.26 -9.96
N SER A 233 4.96 -0.49 -10.72
CA SER A 233 5.43 -1.10 -11.96
C SER A 233 5.85 -0.10 -13.04
N LEU A 234 5.28 1.11 -13.02
CA LEU A 234 5.48 2.11 -14.07
C LEU A 234 6.17 3.37 -13.57
N VAL A 235 6.32 3.55 -12.26
CA VAL A 235 6.82 4.83 -11.70
C VAL A 235 8.20 5.24 -12.21
N PHE A 236 9.04 4.27 -12.59
CA PHE A 236 10.39 4.47 -13.12
C PHE A 236 10.55 3.94 -14.57
N ASP A 237 9.47 3.66 -15.28
CA ASP A 237 9.52 3.00 -16.59
C ASP A 237 10.14 3.86 -17.71
N ASP A 238 10.21 5.17 -17.50
CA ASP A 238 10.98 6.12 -18.32
C ASP A 238 12.49 5.89 -18.21
N LEU A 239 12.96 5.38 -17.06
CA LEU A 239 14.35 4.97 -16.86
C LEU A 239 14.56 3.50 -17.22
N THR A 240 13.66 2.63 -16.75
CA THR A 240 13.86 1.18 -16.84
C THR A 240 13.49 0.62 -18.20
N GLN A 241 12.46 1.17 -18.84
CA GLN A 241 11.86 0.66 -20.08
C GLN A 241 11.49 -0.82 -20.00
N TYR A 242 11.09 -1.28 -18.80
CA TYR A 242 10.72 -2.68 -18.59
C TYR A 242 9.45 -3.04 -19.36
N SER A 243 8.49 -2.11 -19.47
CA SER A 243 7.28 -2.32 -20.27
C SER A 243 7.60 -2.74 -21.70
N GLN A 244 8.62 -2.14 -22.32
CA GLN A 244 9.04 -2.42 -23.70
C GLN A 244 9.63 -3.82 -23.88
N LYS A 245 10.12 -4.46 -22.81
CA LYS A 245 10.61 -5.85 -22.82
C LYS A 245 9.51 -6.84 -22.44
N ILE A 246 8.76 -6.52 -21.40
CA ILE A 246 7.72 -7.39 -20.82
C ILE A 246 6.53 -7.54 -21.77
N VAL A 247 6.06 -6.45 -22.38
CA VAL A 247 4.85 -6.49 -23.21
C VAL A 247 5.02 -7.40 -24.43
N PRO A 248 6.09 -7.29 -25.26
CA PRO A 248 6.28 -8.22 -26.37
C PRO A 248 6.44 -9.68 -25.91
N PHE A 249 7.13 -9.90 -24.79
CA PHE A 249 7.31 -11.23 -24.22
C PHE A 249 5.96 -11.89 -23.89
N PHE A 250 5.08 -11.18 -23.18
CA PHE A 250 3.77 -11.73 -22.82
C PHE A 250 2.81 -11.76 -24.01
N ARG A 251 2.89 -10.83 -24.97
CA ARG A 251 2.09 -10.87 -26.20
C ARG A 251 2.30 -12.18 -26.97
N ALA A 252 3.52 -12.70 -27.00
CA ALA A 252 3.83 -13.99 -27.61
C ALA A 252 3.30 -15.21 -26.82
N ARG A 253 2.74 -15.01 -25.62
CA ARG A 253 2.32 -16.06 -24.67
C ARG A 253 0.86 -15.84 -24.22
N PRO A 254 -0.13 -15.97 -25.13
CA PRO A 254 -1.53 -15.65 -24.83
C PRO A 254 -2.19 -16.56 -23.77
N HIS A 255 -1.55 -17.68 -23.43
CA HIS A 255 -1.96 -18.59 -22.36
C HIS A 255 -1.60 -18.07 -20.95
N LEU A 256 -0.74 -17.06 -20.85
CA LEU A 256 -0.41 -16.35 -19.61
C LEU A 256 -1.03 -14.95 -19.60
N GLN A 257 -1.32 -14.44 -18.41
CA GLN A 257 -1.69 -13.03 -18.22
C GLN A 257 -0.62 -12.30 -17.42
N PHE A 258 -0.23 -11.11 -17.89
CA PHE A 258 0.63 -10.20 -17.14
C PHE A 258 -0.12 -8.98 -16.66
N GLU A 259 0.13 -8.55 -15.42
CA GLU A 259 -0.45 -7.36 -14.83
C GLU A 259 0.62 -6.36 -14.37
N PHE A 260 0.59 -5.15 -14.91
CA PHE A 260 1.30 -4.00 -14.34
C PHE A 260 0.41 -3.33 -13.30
N LYS A 261 0.78 -3.31 -12.01
CA LYS A 261 0.07 -2.51 -11.00
C LYS A 261 0.78 -1.18 -10.76
N THR A 262 0.03 -0.08 -10.82
CA THR A 262 0.59 1.27 -10.67
C THR A 262 -0.38 2.26 -10.04
N LYS A 263 0.15 3.37 -9.52
CA LYS A 263 -0.53 4.65 -9.27
C LYS A 263 -0.03 5.76 -10.21
N SER A 264 0.98 5.48 -11.02
CA SER A 264 1.64 6.42 -11.94
C SER A 264 0.81 6.66 -13.21
N VAL A 265 1.15 7.75 -13.89
CA VAL A 265 0.71 8.07 -15.26
C VAL A 265 1.87 7.96 -16.27
N ASN A 266 3.01 7.42 -15.85
CA ASN A 266 4.18 7.17 -16.70
C ASN A 266 3.92 5.97 -17.63
N ILE A 267 3.10 6.19 -18.64
CA ILE A 267 2.63 5.16 -19.57
C ILE A 267 3.36 5.18 -20.93
N GLY A 268 4.34 6.06 -21.13
CA GLY A 268 5.02 6.23 -22.43
C GLY A 268 5.57 4.92 -22.99
N GLY A 269 6.28 4.15 -22.16
CA GLY A 269 6.82 2.85 -22.57
C GLY A 269 5.74 1.82 -22.95
N LEU A 270 4.58 1.83 -22.29
CA LEU A 270 3.44 1.00 -22.68
C LEU A 270 2.88 1.42 -24.05
N LEU A 271 2.71 2.73 -24.28
CA LEU A 271 2.19 3.23 -25.54
C LEU A 271 3.13 2.87 -26.71
N GLU A 272 4.44 2.96 -26.51
CA GLU A 272 5.46 2.58 -27.49
C GLU A 272 5.48 1.07 -27.74
N ALA A 273 5.35 0.25 -26.70
CA ALA A 273 5.39 -1.21 -26.84
C ALA A 273 4.21 -1.77 -27.65
N GLY A 274 3.07 -1.07 -27.67
CA GLY A 274 1.80 -1.49 -28.27
C GLY A 274 1.06 -2.52 -27.41
N GLY A 275 -0.26 -2.43 -27.28
CA GLY A 275 -1.02 -3.29 -26.39
C GLY A 275 -1.03 -4.79 -26.71
N ALA A 276 -1.56 -5.56 -25.77
CA ALA A 276 -1.89 -6.97 -25.95
C ALA A 276 -3.05 -7.35 -25.02
N GLU A 277 -4.01 -8.13 -25.52
CA GLU A 277 -5.23 -8.51 -24.75
C GLU A 277 -4.94 -9.38 -23.52
N ASN A 278 -3.76 -10.03 -23.46
CA ASN A 278 -3.32 -10.78 -22.28
C ASN A 278 -2.35 -10.00 -21.38
N VAL A 279 -2.15 -8.71 -21.66
CA VAL A 279 -1.44 -7.78 -20.78
C VAL A 279 -2.44 -6.78 -20.22
N VAL A 280 -2.52 -6.73 -18.90
CA VAL A 280 -3.42 -5.87 -18.14
C VAL A 280 -2.60 -4.78 -17.48
N THR A 281 -3.03 -3.53 -17.62
CA THR A 281 -2.50 -2.43 -16.82
C THR A 281 -3.55 -2.04 -15.79
N SER A 282 -3.14 -2.09 -14.53
CA SER A 282 -4.03 -1.91 -13.40
C SER A 282 -3.66 -0.68 -12.57
N TRP A 283 -4.67 0.12 -12.26
CA TRP A 283 -4.51 1.30 -11.40
C TRP A 283 -5.04 1.04 -10.00
N SER A 284 -4.27 1.44 -8.99
CA SER A 284 -4.86 1.62 -7.66
C SER A 284 -5.72 2.88 -7.68
N VAL A 285 -6.97 2.74 -7.26
CA VAL A 285 -7.95 3.83 -7.20
C VAL A 285 -8.52 3.93 -5.80
N ASN A 286 -8.91 5.14 -5.43
CA ASN A 286 -9.48 5.43 -4.13
C ASN A 286 -10.52 6.55 -4.26
N SER A 287 -11.21 6.85 -3.16
CA SER A 287 -11.92 8.11 -3.01
C SER A 287 -10.99 9.31 -3.24
N ALA A 288 -11.54 10.42 -3.75
CA ALA A 288 -10.78 11.64 -3.94
C ALA A 288 -10.09 12.13 -2.65
N ARG A 289 -10.76 11.97 -1.50
CA ARG A 289 -10.18 12.31 -0.19
C ARG A 289 -8.93 11.50 0.12
N ILE A 290 -8.98 10.18 0.02
CA ILE A 290 -7.79 9.33 0.28
C ILE A 290 -6.68 9.64 -0.71
N THR A 291 -7.00 9.80 -2.00
CA THR A 291 -6.00 10.15 -3.01
C THR A 291 -5.32 11.50 -2.72
N ASN A 292 -6.06 12.50 -2.27
CA ASN A 292 -5.50 13.84 -2.02
C ASN A 292 -4.80 13.96 -0.66
N GLU A 293 -5.32 13.31 0.38
CA GLU A 293 -4.84 13.51 1.75
C GLU A 293 -3.86 12.42 2.23
N ALA A 294 -3.86 11.24 1.61
CA ALA A 294 -3.04 10.10 2.05
C ALA A 294 -2.17 9.45 0.96
N GLU A 295 -2.30 9.84 -0.32
CA GLU A 295 -1.48 9.33 -1.43
C GLU A 295 -0.51 10.39 -1.95
N HIS A 296 0.39 10.86 -1.08
CA HIS A 296 1.31 11.95 -1.40
C HIS A 296 2.22 11.65 -2.60
N PHE A 297 2.42 12.66 -3.45
CA PHE A 297 3.21 12.62 -4.70
C PHE A 297 2.71 11.65 -5.77
N THR A 298 1.51 11.11 -5.63
CA THR A 298 0.85 10.33 -6.68
C THR A 298 0.01 11.26 -7.57
N PRO A 299 -0.20 10.91 -8.86
CA PRO A 299 -1.22 11.54 -9.68
C PRO A 299 -2.62 11.41 -9.08
N GLY A 300 -3.50 12.37 -9.31
CA GLY A 300 -4.89 12.35 -8.88
C GLY A 300 -5.72 11.27 -9.59
N LEU A 301 -6.94 11.01 -9.09
CA LEU A 301 -7.84 9.99 -9.66
C LEU A 301 -8.09 10.24 -11.16
N THR A 302 -8.51 11.45 -11.53
CA THR A 302 -8.83 11.80 -12.92
C THR A 302 -7.62 11.61 -13.86
N GLU A 303 -6.40 11.93 -13.42
CA GLU A 303 -5.18 11.71 -14.21
C GLU A 303 -4.91 10.22 -14.42
N ARG A 304 -5.11 9.39 -13.39
CA ARG A 304 -5.00 7.92 -13.51
C ARG A 304 -6.03 7.35 -14.47
N LEU A 305 -7.28 7.81 -14.41
CA LEU A 305 -8.34 7.37 -15.32
C LEU A 305 -8.06 7.80 -16.77
N ALA A 306 -7.54 9.01 -16.98
CA ALA A 306 -7.12 9.47 -18.30
C ALA A 306 -5.97 8.63 -18.88
N ALA A 307 -4.98 8.27 -18.05
CA ALA A 307 -3.90 7.35 -18.44
C ALA A 307 -4.46 5.97 -18.79
N ALA A 308 -5.37 5.43 -17.96
CA ALA A 308 -6.04 4.16 -18.22
C ALA A 308 -6.80 4.16 -19.57
N CYS A 309 -7.48 5.25 -19.92
CA CYS A 309 -8.13 5.38 -21.22
C CYS A 309 -7.15 5.35 -22.39
N GLN A 310 -6.00 6.01 -22.27
CA GLN A 310 -4.95 5.98 -23.30
C GLN A 310 -4.36 4.57 -23.44
N THR A 311 -4.11 3.90 -22.33
CA THR A 311 -3.62 2.52 -22.31
C THR A 311 -4.66 1.55 -22.91
N ALA A 312 -5.95 1.70 -22.62
CA ALA A 312 -6.99 0.90 -23.28
C ALA A 312 -7.04 1.12 -24.80
N LYS A 313 -6.91 2.37 -25.26
CA LYS A 313 -6.82 2.71 -26.70
C LYS A 313 -5.62 2.07 -27.37
N ALA A 314 -4.51 1.93 -26.65
CA ALA A 314 -3.31 1.23 -27.14
C ALA A 314 -3.48 -0.29 -27.24
N GLY A 315 -4.60 -0.88 -26.77
CA GLY A 315 -4.93 -2.29 -26.93
C GLY A 315 -4.70 -3.16 -25.69
N TYR A 316 -4.49 -2.55 -24.52
CA TYR A 316 -4.38 -3.28 -23.26
C TYR A 316 -5.75 -3.51 -22.62
N ARG A 317 -5.85 -4.55 -21.78
CA ARG A 317 -6.95 -4.67 -20.81
C ARG A 317 -6.65 -3.80 -19.59
N LEU A 318 -7.70 -3.42 -18.87
CA LEU A 318 -7.60 -2.61 -17.65
C LEU A 318 -7.92 -3.43 -16.41
N GLY A 319 -7.27 -3.13 -15.28
CA GLY A 319 -7.68 -3.60 -13.97
C GLY A 319 -7.71 -2.46 -12.95
N PHE A 320 -8.47 -2.63 -11.87
CA PHE A 320 -8.52 -1.62 -10.82
C PHE A 320 -8.47 -2.24 -9.43
N HIS A 321 -7.79 -1.56 -8.52
CA HIS A 321 -7.63 -2.02 -7.14
C HIS A 321 -8.07 -0.93 -6.17
N PHE A 322 -9.18 -1.18 -5.47
CA PHE A 322 -9.54 -0.50 -4.24
C PHE A 322 -8.85 -1.20 -3.07
N ASP A 323 -7.52 -1.07 -3.01
CA ASP A 323 -6.68 -1.67 -1.97
C ASP A 323 -5.66 -0.61 -1.49
N PRO A 324 -5.94 0.09 -0.36
CA PRO A 324 -7.00 -0.19 0.61
C PRO A 324 -8.28 0.66 0.45
N VAL A 325 -9.45 0.07 0.72
CA VAL A 325 -10.63 0.82 1.17
C VAL A 325 -10.42 1.26 2.62
N VAL A 326 -10.54 2.57 2.85
CA VAL A 326 -10.42 3.25 4.15
C VAL A 326 -11.79 3.78 4.58
N ILE A 327 -12.16 3.52 5.84
CA ILE A 327 -13.42 3.95 6.45
C ILE A 327 -13.22 5.31 7.13
N TYR A 328 -14.05 6.28 6.77
CA TYR A 328 -14.11 7.63 7.35
C TYR A 328 -15.52 8.22 7.16
N PRO A 329 -15.93 9.28 7.89
CA PRO A 329 -17.27 9.85 7.70
C PRO A 329 -17.53 10.27 6.25
N GLY A 330 -18.59 9.73 5.63
CA GLY A 330 -18.94 9.98 4.22
C GLY A 330 -18.23 9.09 3.19
N TRP A 331 -17.52 8.04 3.62
CA TRP A 331 -16.77 7.16 2.72
C TRP A 331 -17.66 6.55 1.63
N LYS A 332 -18.86 6.05 1.96
CA LYS A 332 -19.76 5.40 1.00
C LYS A 332 -20.06 6.29 -0.21
N GLU A 333 -20.45 7.54 0.07
CA GLU A 333 -20.81 8.51 -0.96
C GLU A 333 -19.59 8.86 -1.83
N GLU A 334 -18.41 8.98 -1.25
CA GLU A 334 -17.19 9.30 -2.00
C GLU A 334 -16.67 8.13 -2.84
N TYR A 335 -16.69 6.89 -2.35
CA TYR A 335 -16.36 5.74 -3.18
C TYR A 335 -17.41 5.51 -4.27
N ALA A 336 -18.70 5.81 -4.02
CA ALA A 336 -19.71 5.77 -5.07
C ALA A 336 -19.42 6.78 -6.19
N ARG A 337 -18.97 8.00 -5.84
CA ARG A 337 -18.52 8.98 -6.84
C ARG A 337 -17.32 8.48 -7.63
N THR A 338 -16.33 7.86 -6.98
CA THR A 338 -15.18 7.25 -7.69
C THR A 338 -15.64 6.17 -8.67
N VAL A 339 -16.55 5.29 -8.26
CA VAL A 339 -17.09 4.22 -9.14
C VAL A 339 -17.86 4.82 -10.31
N GLN A 340 -18.63 5.88 -10.08
CA GLN A 340 -19.34 6.59 -11.15
C GLN A 340 -18.36 7.28 -12.12
N GLU A 341 -17.35 8.00 -11.63
CA GLU A 341 -16.33 8.65 -12.47
C GLU A 341 -15.57 7.62 -13.32
N MET A 342 -15.27 6.44 -12.76
CA MET A 342 -14.72 5.31 -13.51
C MET A 342 -15.65 4.87 -14.64
N ALA A 343 -16.94 4.70 -14.38
CA ALA A 343 -17.91 4.27 -15.38
C ALA A 343 -18.13 5.30 -16.50
N ASP A 344 -18.10 6.59 -16.15
CA ASP A 344 -18.29 7.70 -17.08
C ASP A 344 -17.06 7.92 -17.98
N THR A 345 -15.87 7.57 -17.49
CA THR A 345 -14.59 7.86 -18.16
C THR A 345 -14.04 6.68 -18.96
N LEU A 346 -14.15 5.46 -18.42
CA LEU A 346 -13.43 4.29 -18.93
C LEU A 346 -14.24 3.49 -19.96
N PRO A 347 -13.56 2.84 -20.94
CA PRO A 347 -14.17 1.79 -21.75
C PRO A 347 -14.44 0.55 -20.88
N ILE A 348 -15.62 0.45 -20.29
CA ILE A 348 -15.96 -0.56 -19.28
C ILE A 348 -15.77 -2.00 -19.76
N GLU A 349 -15.92 -2.25 -21.05
CA GLU A 349 -15.70 -3.55 -21.69
C GLU A 349 -14.23 -3.98 -21.70
N LYS A 350 -13.30 -3.04 -21.56
CA LYS A 350 -11.86 -3.30 -21.43
C LYS A 350 -11.43 -3.66 -20.01
N ILE A 351 -12.30 -3.51 -19.02
CA ILE A 351 -11.98 -3.81 -17.62
C ILE A 351 -12.04 -5.32 -17.39
N ALA A 352 -10.89 -5.94 -17.13
CA ALA A 352 -10.75 -7.36 -16.85
C ALA A 352 -11.18 -7.71 -15.41
N TRP A 353 -10.75 -6.93 -14.42
CA TRP A 353 -11.11 -7.16 -13.03
C TRP A 353 -11.06 -5.90 -12.17
N ILE A 354 -11.80 -5.95 -11.06
CA ILE A 354 -11.72 -4.97 -9.98
C ILE A 354 -11.55 -5.74 -8.66
N SER A 355 -10.53 -5.41 -7.87
CA SER A 355 -10.36 -5.98 -6.54
C SER A 355 -10.71 -4.98 -5.44
N VAL A 356 -11.28 -5.48 -4.35
CA VAL A 356 -11.57 -4.69 -3.14
C VAL A 356 -10.84 -5.32 -1.97
N GLY A 357 -10.06 -4.54 -1.22
CA GLY A 357 -9.45 -4.96 0.04
C GLY A 357 -9.49 -3.81 1.03
N THR A 358 -9.90 -4.06 2.27
CA THR A 358 -9.85 -3.02 3.30
C THR A 358 -8.42 -2.79 3.81
N LEU A 359 -8.18 -1.61 4.40
CA LEU A 359 -6.91 -1.30 5.04
C LEU A 359 -6.51 -2.38 6.06
N ARG A 360 -5.30 -2.91 5.85
CA ARG A 360 -4.65 -3.88 6.72
C ARG A 360 -3.16 -3.56 6.82
N PHE A 361 -2.61 -3.70 8.01
CA PHE A 361 -1.21 -3.37 8.26
C PHE A 361 -0.64 -4.20 9.41
N SER A 362 0.67 -4.41 9.43
CA SER A 362 1.32 -5.04 10.58
C SER A 362 1.32 -4.12 11.80
N ARG A 363 1.70 -4.66 12.95
CA ARG A 363 1.88 -3.89 14.19
C ARG A 363 2.99 -2.84 14.05
N GLU A 364 4.06 -3.18 13.36
CA GLU A 364 5.23 -2.34 13.14
C GLU A 364 4.89 -1.19 12.18
N LEU A 365 4.12 -1.46 11.13
CA LEU A 365 3.68 -0.45 10.17
C LEU A 365 2.83 0.64 10.85
N LYS A 366 2.02 0.29 11.86
CA LYS A 366 1.29 1.28 12.67
C LYS A 366 2.23 2.37 13.22
N LYS A 367 3.35 1.95 13.81
CA LYS A 367 4.34 2.86 14.40
C LYS A 367 5.02 3.71 13.33
N MET A 368 5.34 3.11 12.18
CA MET A 368 5.94 3.83 11.05
C MET A 368 5.00 4.92 10.53
N ILE A 369 3.72 4.62 10.35
CA ILE A 369 2.70 5.60 9.91
C ILE A 369 2.60 6.74 10.92
N GLU A 370 2.50 6.43 12.23
CA GLU A 370 2.43 7.43 13.30
C GLU A 370 3.64 8.37 13.34
N ASN A 371 4.84 7.84 13.11
CA ASN A 371 6.08 8.61 13.08
C ASN A 371 6.22 9.46 11.81
N ARG A 372 5.96 8.86 10.66
CA ARG A 372 6.16 9.51 9.36
C ARG A 372 5.08 10.54 9.06
N PHE A 373 3.85 10.26 9.47
CA PHE A 373 2.66 11.08 9.22
C PHE A 373 1.88 11.29 10.51
N PRO A 374 2.34 12.13 11.46
CA PRO A 374 1.67 12.29 12.76
C PRO A 374 0.18 12.69 12.66
N GLN A 375 -0.17 13.43 11.61
CA GLN A 375 -1.53 13.91 11.32
C GLN A 375 -2.39 12.93 10.51
N ASN A 376 -1.93 11.71 10.24
CA ASN A 376 -2.69 10.72 9.48
C ASN A 376 -4.09 10.51 10.06
N PHE A 377 -5.12 10.38 9.24
CA PHE A 377 -6.47 9.99 9.69
C PHE A 377 -6.78 8.52 9.37
N ILE A 378 -5.96 7.87 8.54
CA ILE A 378 -6.17 6.48 8.11
C ILE A 378 -6.14 5.47 9.27
N LEU A 379 -5.57 5.83 10.42
CA LEU A 379 -5.52 5.01 11.64
C LEU A 379 -6.67 5.28 12.63
N ASP A 380 -7.59 6.19 12.32
CA ASP A 380 -8.65 6.61 13.24
C ASP A 380 -9.77 5.58 13.41
N GLY A 381 -9.95 4.68 12.43
CA GLY A 381 -10.93 3.60 12.51
C GLY A 381 -10.58 2.50 13.53
N GLU A 382 -11.45 1.52 13.70
CA GLU A 382 -11.32 0.49 14.73
C GLU A 382 -10.48 -0.70 14.27
N PHE A 383 -9.15 -0.59 14.46
CA PHE A 383 -8.24 -1.67 14.08
C PHE A 383 -8.02 -2.68 15.20
N LEU A 384 -8.22 -3.96 14.87
CA LEU A 384 -8.05 -5.11 15.74
C LEU A 384 -7.02 -6.08 15.15
N LEU A 385 -6.34 -6.82 16.02
CA LEU A 385 -5.57 -7.98 15.58
C LEU A 385 -6.51 -9.05 15.05
N ASP A 386 -6.13 -9.63 13.92
CA ASP A 386 -6.91 -10.63 13.20
C ASP A 386 -6.14 -11.95 13.00
N PHE A 387 -6.77 -12.89 12.30
CA PHE A 387 -6.30 -14.27 12.09
C PHE A 387 -4.86 -14.38 11.53
N ASP A 388 -4.40 -13.37 10.78
CA ASP A 388 -3.07 -13.32 10.15
C ASP A 388 -2.05 -12.51 10.97
N GLY A 389 -2.41 -12.10 12.19
CA GLY A 389 -1.58 -11.29 13.08
C GLY A 389 -1.45 -9.82 12.67
N LYS A 390 -2.10 -9.40 11.57
CA LYS A 390 -2.19 -8.01 11.14
C LYS A 390 -3.32 -7.27 11.86
N MET A 391 -3.24 -5.96 11.83
CA MET A 391 -4.29 -5.03 12.20
C MET A 391 -5.26 -4.88 11.03
N ARG A 392 -6.57 -5.07 11.27
CA ARG A 392 -7.67 -4.93 10.30
C ARG A 392 -8.85 -4.23 10.95
N TYR A 393 -9.73 -3.61 10.17
CA TYR A 393 -11.03 -3.19 10.69
C TYR A 393 -11.79 -4.38 11.28
N GLY A 394 -12.70 -4.10 12.21
CA GLY A 394 -13.58 -5.11 12.78
C GLY A 394 -14.38 -5.85 11.71
N ASP A 395 -14.79 -7.08 12.02
CA ASP A 395 -15.42 -7.97 11.04
C ASP A 395 -16.74 -7.36 10.51
N GLU A 396 -17.50 -6.69 11.38
CA GLU A 396 -18.73 -5.97 11.00
C GLU A 396 -18.46 -4.78 10.06
N GLU A 397 -17.43 -3.98 10.33
CA GLU A 397 -17.02 -2.86 9.48
C GLU A 397 -16.54 -3.33 8.11
N ARG A 398 -15.75 -4.42 8.05
CA ARG A 398 -15.33 -5.03 6.78
C ARG A 398 -16.53 -5.54 5.99
N ARG A 399 -17.48 -6.22 6.64
CA ARG A 399 -18.74 -6.66 6.02
C ARG A 399 -19.57 -5.50 5.50
N GLU A 400 -19.61 -4.38 6.22
CA GLU A 400 -20.29 -3.16 5.76
C GLU A 400 -19.64 -2.62 4.48
N VAL A 401 -18.29 -2.57 4.44
CA VAL A 401 -17.55 -2.19 3.24
C VAL A 401 -17.93 -3.05 2.04
N TYR A 402 -17.89 -4.37 2.20
CA TYR A 402 -18.17 -5.28 1.09
C TYR A 402 -19.65 -5.31 0.69
N SER A 403 -20.57 -5.19 1.64
CA SER A 403 -22.02 -5.10 1.38
C SER A 403 -22.39 -3.86 0.58
N PHE A 404 -21.58 -2.80 0.66
CA PHE A 404 -21.76 -1.59 -0.14
C PHE A 404 -21.00 -1.67 -1.48
N MET A 405 -19.70 -1.94 -1.44
CA MET A 405 -18.83 -1.87 -2.61
C MET A 405 -19.12 -2.97 -3.64
N MET A 406 -19.36 -4.21 -3.19
CA MET A 406 -19.49 -5.35 -4.11
C MET A 406 -20.75 -5.24 -4.99
N PRO A 407 -21.97 -4.97 -4.46
CA PRO A 407 -23.15 -4.80 -5.30
C PRO A 407 -23.03 -3.57 -6.22
N LEU A 408 -22.46 -2.47 -5.73
CA LEU A 408 -22.24 -1.26 -6.52
C LEU A 408 -21.34 -1.55 -7.73
N LEU A 409 -20.19 -2.18 -7.52
CA LEU A 409 -19.24 -2.52 -8.58
C LEU A 409 -19.83 -3.53 -9.56
N ARG A 410 -20.50 -4.58 -9.08
CA ARG A 410 -21.13 -5.60 -9.94
C ARG A 410 -22.28 -5.03 -10.78
N LYS A 411 -23.06 -4.11 -10.23
CA LYS A 411 -24.12 -3.41 -10.97
C LYS A 411 -23.54 -2.49 -12.04
N THR A 412 -22.48 -1.76 -11.72
CA THR A 412 -21.86 -0.76 -12.61
C THR A 412 -21.03 -1.42 -13.71
N PHE A 413 -20.34 -2.52 -13.39
CA PHE A 413 -19.45 -3.26 -14.29
C PHE A 413 -19.89 -4.74 -14.41
N PRO A 414 -21.04 -5.03 -15.04
CA PRO A 414 -21.67 -6.36 -15.01
C PRO A 414 -20.89 -7.47 -15.70
N LYS A 415 -19.92 -7.13 -16.56
CA LYS A 415 -19.05 -8.09 -17.27
C LYS A 415 -17.66 -8.22 -16.65
N THR A 416 -17.40 -7.53 -15.54
CA THR A 416 -16.08 -7.46 -14.92
C THR A 416 -16.00 -8.39 -13.73
N HIS A 417 -14.89 -9.11 -13.59
CA HIS A 417 -14.65 -9.96 -12.43
C HIS A 417 -14.34 -9.10 -11.19
N VAL A 418 -15.25 -9.08 -10.22
CA VAL A 418 -15.09 -8.34 -8.95
C VAL A 418 -14.79 -9.32 -7.82
N TYR A 419 -13.67 -9.13 -7.12
CA TYR A 419 -13.20 -10.06 -6.08
C TYR A 419 -12.60 -9.35 -4.86
N LEU A 420 -12.52 -10.08 -3.74
CA LEU A 420 -11.92 -9.59 -2.50
C LEU A 420 -10.42 -9.92 -2.42
N CYS A 421 -9.61 -8.99 -1.94
CA CYS A 421 -8.15 -9.11 -1.85
C CYS A 421 -7.68 -9.44 -0.43
N MET A 422 -6.97 -10.55 -0.25
CA MET A 422 -6.33 -10.97 1.02
C MET A 422 -7.30 -10.95 2.22
N GLU A 423 -8.52 -11.44 2.02
CA GLU A 423 -9.54 -11.43 3.06
C GLU A 423 -9.64 -12.75 3.83
N ASP A 424 -10.11 -12.69 5.07
CA ASP A 424 -10.53 -13.86 5.85
C ASP A 424 -11.53 -14.70 5.04
N PRO A 425 -11.26 -16.00 4.78
CA PRO A 425 -12.19 -16.88 4.10
C PRO A 425 -13.60 -16.90 4.71
N GLN A 426 -13.77 -16.69 6.01
CA GLN A 426 -15.09 -16.65 6.65
C GLN A 426 -15.88 -15.39 6.31
N VAL A 427 -15.21 -14.25 6.15
CA VAL A 427 -15.85 -13.01 5.70
C VAL A 427 -16.06 -13.07 4.18
N ALA A 428 -15.09 -13.61 3.45
CA ALA A 428 -15.10 -13.62 2.00
C ALA A 428 -16.23 -14.50 1.39
N LYS A 429 -16.58 -15.61 2.05
CA LYS A 429 -17.66 -16.52 1.65
C LYS A 429 -19.00 -15.83 1.41
N ASP A 430 -19.28 -14.75 2.13
CA ASP A 430 -20.58 -14.06 2.04
C ASP A 430 -20.67 -13.13 0.83
N PHE A 431 -19.56 -12.90 0.12
CA PHE A 431 -19.46 -11.97 -0.99
C PHE A 431 -18.95 -12.61 -2.28
N TRP A 432 -18.56 -13.89 -2.27
CA TRP A 432 -18.07 -14.60 -3.44
C TRP A 432 -19.18 -15.00 -4.41
#